data_AF-A0AAW8F594-F1
#
_entry.id   AF-A0AAW8F594-F1
#
_cell.length_a   1.000
_cell.length_b   1.000
_cell.length_c   1.000
_cell.angle_alpha   90.00
_cell.angle_beta   90.00
_cell.angle_gamma   90.00
#
_symmetry.space_group_name_H-M   'P 1'
#
loop_
_entity.id
_entity.type
_entity.pdbx_description
1 polymer ?
#
loop_
_entity_poly.entity_id
_entity_poly.type
_entity_poly.pdbx_seq_one_letter_code
_entity_poly.pdbx_strand_id
1 'polypeptide(L)'
;MQMRFQEENGEDEDALVLWKPCWIPFCSFNDDTVYGLYLNGETGEVCKWTGFGEREREYESLPACLELMAVSLEAPLAATGPEKPGMMGGALVWGPL
;
A
#
# COMPACT_ATOMS: atom_id res chain seq x y z
N MET A 1 37.87 -6.23 -34.17
CA MET A 1 36.73 -6.71 -33.37
C MET A 1 36.63 -5.80 -32.16
N GLN A 2 35.75 -4.80 -32.21
CA GLN A 2 35.56 -3.82 -31.13
C GLN A 2 34.49 -4.38 -30.18
N MET A 3 34.87 -4.62 -28.92
CA MET A 3 33.93 -4.90 -27.84
C MET A 3 33.22 -3.59 -27.50
N ARG A 4 31.96 -3.47 -27.88
CA ARG A 4 31.05 -2.45 -27.32
C ARG A 4 30.83 -2.83 -25.87
N PHE A 5 31.26 -1.98 -24.94
CA PHE A 5 30.74 -2.00 -23.59
C PHE A 5 29.24 -1.69 -23.71
N GLN A 6 28.43 -2.72 -23.55
CA GLN A 6 27.02 -2.58 -23.23
C GLN A 6 27.00 -1.99 -21.83
N GLU A 7 26.58 -0.73 -21.72
CA GLU A 7 26.12 -0.19 -20.44
C GLU A 7 24.86 -0.97 -20.09
N GLU A 8 25.06 -2.06 -19.36
CA GLU A 8 24.04 -2.74 -18.61
C GLU A 8 23.55 -1.73 -17.58
N ASN A 9 22.37 -1.17 -17.85
CA ASN A 9 21.66 -0.28 -16.94
C ASN A 9 21.19 -1.15 -15.77
N GLY A 10 22.13 -1.49 -14.89
CA GLY A 10 21.92 -2.22 -13.66
C GLY A 10 20.93 -1.44 -12.82
N GLU A 11 19.83 -2.11 -12.55
CA GLU A 11 18.77 -1.69 -11.66
C GLU A 11 19.39 -1.17 -10.35
N ASP A 12 19.09 0.09 -10.01
CA ASP A 12 19.28 0.65 -8.68
C ASP A 12 18.29 -0.05 -7.73
N GLU A 13 18.51 -1.35 -7.47
CA GLU A 13 17.74 -2.15 -6.51
C GLU A 13 18.03 -1.74 -5.06
N ASP A 14 19.06 -0.90 -4.85
CA ASP A 14 19.54 -0.43 -3.54
C ASP A 14 19.33 1.07 -3.28
N ALA A 15 18.65 1.79 -4.18
CA ALA A 15 18.24 3.15 -3.85
C ALA A 15 17.13 3.04 -2.80
N LEU A 16 17.41 3.44 -1.56
CA LEU A 16 16.38 3.90 -0.62
C LEU A 16 15.55 4.96 -1.34
N VAL A 17 14.50 4.55 -2.07
CA VAL A 17 13.81 5.44 -3.00
C VAL A 17 13.27 6.59 -2.15
N LEU A 18 13.78 7.80 -2.32
CA LEU A 18 13.35 8.92 -1.48
C LEU A 18 11.88 9.24 -1.78
N TRP A 19 11.14 9.76 -0.80
CA TRP A 19 9.73 10.11 -0.97
C TRP A 19 9.54 11.04 -2.18
N LYS A 20 8.62 10.70 -3.09
CA LYS A 20 8.31 11.56 -4.24
C LYS A 20 7.22 12.58 -3.88
N PRO A 21 7.29 13.83 -4.37
CA PRO A 21 6.26 14.83 -4.13
C PRO A 21 4.85 14.43 -4.64
N CYS A 22 4.78 13.56 -5.65
CA CYS A 22 3.52 13.06 -6.21
C CYS A 22 2.88 11.93 -5.39
N TRP A 23 3.53 11.48 -4.32
CA TRP A 23 2.99 10.46 -3.43
C TRP A 23 2.23 11.14 -2.29
N ILE A 24 0.94 10.83 -2.19
CA ILE A 24 0.01 11.52 -1.30
C ILE A 24 -0.36 10.55 -0.18
N PRO A 25 0.13 10.74 1.05
CA PRO A 25 -0.24 9.89 2.17
C PRO A 25 -1.69 10.19 2.57
N PHE A 26 -2.48 9.16 2.84
CA PHE A 26 -3.89 9.35 3.20
C PHE A 26 -4.37 8.50 4.39
N CYS A 27 -3.61 7.48 4.79
CA CYS A 27 -3.92 6.66 5.96
C CYS A 27 -2.64 6.18 6.61
N SER A 28 -2.43 6.42 7.91
CA SER A 28 -1.28 5.92 8.67
C SER A 28 -1.72 4.94 9.75
N PHE A 29 -0.81 4.03 10.11
CA PHE A 29 -0.93 3.27 11.34
C PHE A 29 -0.18 4.01 12.44
N ASN A 30 -0.93 4.59 13.39
CA ASN A 30 -0.41 5.42 14.49
C ASN A 30 0.24 6.72 13.99
N ASP A 31 1.43 7.05 14.52
CA ASP A 31 2.23 8.19 14.14
C ASP A 31 2.69 8.04 12.69
N ASP A 32 2.35 9.08 11.94
CA ASP A 32 2.28 9.21 10.48
C ASP A 32 3.55 8.87 9.69
N THR A 33 4.68 8.60 10.35
CA THR A 33 5.98 8.48 9.69
C THR A 33 6.43 7.06 9.37
N VAL A 34 5.85 6.01 9.99
CA VAL A 34 6.46 4.66 9.97
C VAL A 34 5.74 3.68 9.06
N TYR A 35 4.41 3.72 9.00
CA TYR A 35 3.63 2.77 8.21
C TYR A 35 2.28 3.35 7.78
N GLY A 36 1.87 3.06 6.55
CA GLY A 36 0.54 3.46 6.06
C GLY A 36 0.34 3.26 4.56
N LEU A 37 -0.71 3.88 4.03
CA LEU A 37 -1.14 3.84 2.63
C LEU A 37 -1.06 5.21 1.96
N TYR A 38 -0.40 5.25 0.81
CA TYR A 38 -0.30 6.43 -0.04
C TYR A 38 -0.88 6.18 -1.43
N LEU A 39 -1.36 7.24 -2.06
CA LEU A 39 -1.73 7.25 -3.46
C LEU A 39 -0.50 7.61 -4.29
N ASN A 40 -0.13 6.76 -5.24
CA ASN A 40 0.86 7.11 -6.24
C ASN A 40 0.22 8.05 -7.27
N GLY A 41 0.50 9.34 -7.21
CA GLY A 41 -0.09 10.32 -8.13
C GLY A 41 0.32 10.16 -9.60
N GLU A 42 1.35 9.36 -9.91
CA GLU A 42 1.74 9.04 -11.29
C GLU A 42 0.88 7.92 -11.88
N THR A 43 0.57 6.88 -11.09
CA THR A 43 -0.13 5.67 -11.58
C THR A 43 -1.59 5.58 -11.16
N GLY A 44 -1.99 6.32 -10.12
CA GLY A 44 -3.32 6.24 -9.50
C GLY A 44 -3.49 5.04 -8.55
N GLU A 45 -2.45 4.24 -8.34
CA GLU A 45 -2.49 3.04 -7.49
C GLU A 45 -2.34 3.39 -6.00
N VAL A 46 -2.87 2.52 -5.15
CA VAL A 46 -2.66 2.60 -3.69
C VAL A 46 -1.51 1.67 -3.32
N CYS A 47 -0.52 2.21 -2.62
CA CYS A 47 0.68 1.51 -2.20
C CYS A 47 0.86 1.62 -0.68
N LYS A 48 1.52 0.62 -0.08
CA LYS A 48 1.99 0.68 1.30
C LYS A 48 3.33 1.41 1.37
N TRP A 49 3.56 2.15 2.45
CA TRP A 49 4.90 2.55 2.85
C TRP A 49 5.26 1.88 4.17
N THR A 50 6.53 1.51 4.31
CA THR A 50 7.12 1.09 5.58
C THR A 50 8.38 1.91 5.85
N GLY A 51 8.80 1.99 7.11
CA GLY A 51 10.06 2.63 7.51
C GLY A 51 11.31 1.99 6.89
N PHE A 52 11.17 0.81 6.28
CA PHE A 52 12.24 0.10 5.57
C PHE A 52 12.23 0.33 4.05
N GLY A 53 11.29 1.14 3.56
CA GLY A 53 11.22 1.49 2.15
C GLY A 53 10.48 0.47 1.28
N GLU A 54 9.89 -0.58 1.85
CA GLU A 54 9.03 -1.52 1.12
C GLU A 54 7.79 -0.79 0.59
N ARG A 55 7.52 -0.98 -0.70
CA ARG A 55 6.48 -0.28 -1.47
C ARG A 55 5.74 -1.25 -2.35
N GLU A 56 4.93 -2.07 -1.71
CA GLU A 56 4.06 -3.00 -2.40
C GLU A 56 2.75 -2.30 -2.79
N ARG A 57 2.27 -2.58 -4.00
CA ARG A 57 0.93 -2.19 -4.43
C ARG A 57 -0.08 -2.98 -3.61
N GLU A 58 -1.01 -2.26 -2.98
CA GLU A 58 -2.09 -2.86 -2.21
C GLU A 58 -3.39 -2.90 -3.01
N TYR A 59 -3.74 -1.81 -3.71
CA TYR A 59 -4.97 -1.72 -4.48
C TYR A 59 -4.75 -1.02 -5.82
N GLU A 60 -5.56 -1.36 -6.82
CA GLU A 60 -5.46 -0.77 -8.16
C GLU A 60 -5.75 0.73 -8.17
N SER A 61 -6.62 1.19 -7.27
CA SER A 61 -6.98 2.59 -7.13
C SER A 61 -7.59 2.90 -5.75
N LEU A 62 -7.65 4.17 -5.39
CA LEU A 62 -8.29 4.61 -4.15
C LEU A 62 -9.80 4.26 -4.09
N PRO A 63 -10.60 4.46 -5.16
CA PRO A 63 -11.99 3.99 -5.16
C PRO A 63 -12.11 2.48 -4.92
N ALA A 64 -11.29 1.66 -5.59
CA ALA A 64 -11.33 0.21 -5.40
C ALA A 64 -11.06 -0.19 -3.94
N CYS A 65 -10.09 0.47 -3.28
CA CYS A 65 -9.82 0.28 -1.86
C CYS A 65 -11.03 0.62 -0.98
N LEU A 66 -11.65 1.79 -1.21
CA LEU A 66 -12.79 2.26 -0.42
C LEU A 66 -14.07 1.45 -0.66
N GLU A 67 -14.31 1.03 -1.90
CA GLU A 67 -15.46 0.18 -2.25
C GLU A 67 -15.36 -1.18 -1.58
N LEU A 68 -14.18 -1.82 -1.61
CA LEU A 68 -13.96 -3.08 -0.91
C LEU A 68 -14.19 -2.93 0.60
N MET A 69 -13.68 -1.84 1.20
CA MET A 69 -13.91 -1.54 2.61
C MET A 69 -15.41 -1.37 2.91
N ALA A 70 -16.13 -0.63 2.08
CA ALA A 70 -17.57 -0.40 2.25
C ALA A 70 -18.36 -1.71 2.16
N VAL A 71 -18.08 -2.57 1.17
CA VAL A 71 -18.71 -3.88 0.99
C VAL A 71 -18.50 -4.77 2.22
N SER A 72 -17.26 -4.84 2.71
CA SER A 72 -16.94 -5.63 3.90
C SER A 72 -17.68 -5.14 5.14
N LEU A 73 -17.83 -3.83 5.31
CA LEU A 73 -18.55 -3.23 6.42
C LEU A 73 -20.09 -3.36 6.31
N GLU A 74 -20.62 -3.43 5.10
CA GLU A 74 -22.06 -3.59 4.85
C GLU A 74 -22.53 -5.02 5.20
N ALA A 75 -21.71 -6.03 4.92
CA ALA A 75 -22.01 -7.43 5.23
C ALA A 75 -20.86 -8.17 5.95
N PRO A 76 -20.53 -7.82 7.21
CA PRO A 76 -19.36 -8.36 7.92
C PRO A 76 -19.33 -9.89 8.07
N LEU A 77 -20.51 -10.53 8.12
CA LEU A 77 -20.63 -11.98 8.23
C LEU A 77 -20.39 -12.73 6.91
N ALA A 78 -20.47 -12.03 5.78
CA ALA A 78 -20.23 -12.59 4.45
C ALA A 78 -18.74 -12.49 4.06
N ALA A 79 -17.99 -11.57 4.66
CA ALA A 79 -16.56 -11.43 4.44
C ALA A 79 -15.78 -12.62 5.04
N THR A 80 -14.74 -13.05 4.33
CA THR A 80 -13.87 -14.17 4.75
C THR A 80 -12.40 -13.74 4.76
N GLY A 81 -11.59 -14.39 5.58
CA GLY A 81 -10.15 -14.14 5.64
C GLY A 81 -9.78 -12.72 6.12
N PRO A 82 -8.71 -12.10 5.59
CA PRO A 82 -8.17 -10.83 6.06
C PRO A 82 -9.13 -9.64 5.88
N GLU A 83 -10.11 -9.77 5.00
CA GLU A 83 -11.08 -8.71 4.71
C GLU A 83 -12.25 -8.67 5.70
N LYS A 84 -12.38 -9.68 6.57
CA LYS A 84 -13.48 -9.78 7.53
C LYS A 84 -13.38 -8.70 8.60
N PRO A 85 -14.35 -7.76 8.69
CA PRO A 85 -14.35 -6.80 9.78
C PRO A 85 -15.01 -7.39 11.03
N GLY A 86 -14.57 -6.90 12.18
CA GLY A 86 -15.07 -7.27 13.50
C GLY A 86 -14.88 -6.15 14.52
N MET A 87 -15.35 -6.39 15.74
CA MET A 87 -15.20 -5.45 16.85
C MET A 87 -14.40 -6.10 17.98
N MET A 88 -13.38 -5.41 18.48
CA MET A 88 -12.60 -5.83 19.65
C MET A 88 -12.32 -4.63 20.54
N GLY A 89 -12.68 -4.71 21.83
CA GLY A 89 -12.45 -3.61 22.78
C GLY A 89 -13.14 -2.29 22.42
N GLY A 90 -14.23 -2.33 21.64
CA GLY A 90 -14.92 -1.13 21.14
C GLY A 90 -14.29 -0.51 19.89
N ALA A 91 -13.22 -1.09 19.35
CA ALA A 91 -12.58 -0.68 18.11
C ALA A 91 -12.90 -1.63 16.97
N LEU A 92 -12.89 -1.10 15.75
CA LEU A 92 -13.02 -1.86 14.51
C LEU A 92 -11.69 -2.56 14.18
N VAL A 93 -11.75 -3.84 13.83
CA VAL A 93 -10.59 -4.68 13.48
C VAL A 93 -10.86 -5.48 12.21
N TRP A 94 -9.82 -5.84 11.48
CA TRP A 94 -9.90 -6.69 10.27
C TRP A 94 -9.12 -7.99 10.47
N GLY A 95 -9.61 -9.06 9.84
CA GLY A 95 -9.00 -10.38 9.82
C GLY A 95 -9.69 -11.39 10.74
N PRO A 96 -9.20 -12.64 10.75
CA PRO A 96 -9.75 -13.68 11.60
C PRO A 96 -9.56 -13.31 13.07
N LEU A 97 -10.69 -13.26 13.81
CA LEU A 97 -10.72 -13.23 15.26
C LEU A 97 -10.37 -14.61 15.84
#